data_AF-A0A9E4GFS2-F1
#
_entry.id   AF-A0A9E4GFS2-F1
#
_cell.length_a   1.000
_cell.length_b   1.000
_cell.length_c   1.000
_cell.angle_alpha   90.00
_cell.angle_beta   90.00
_cell.angle_gamma   90.00
#
_symmetry.space_group_name_H-M   'P 1'
#
loop_
_entity.id
_entity.type
_entity.pdbx_description
1 polymer ?
#
loop_
_entity_poly.entity_id
_entity_poly.type
_entity_poly.pdbx_seq_one_letter_code
_entity_poly.pdbx_strand_id
1 'polypeptide(L)'
;MAAAVAVARYRAGARLIPRFASNSRIDQVLRSISPEHTPAGSEVWITDISWTEEATNTHLRQLADRGVKLYWFDHHRTALARHASGAIHAPFTDYELSEAVSGARLVYEYLERRLAASDQANEAFRAFAPVVAQADDNDRWIHAIPGSRELALTVSTLAGTDDDNLDAYHALLDIDADITYSPAMRAAYEQSTREIKDSFALAQRSRVRRAGPDGSSLVCAVCDGYPSEIGDSWGKQATNTVFVLYDRKHGGVSLRRSPDCQVDLSKLAQMFDGGGHPAASGCRPHELPELIARSVAGLFASGLQDLFDADRTESD
;
A
#
# COMPACT_ATOMS: atom_id res chain seq x y z
N MET A 1 -4.16 -3.39 -7.48
CA MET A 1 -4.89 -2.86 -8.67
C MET A 1 -4.56 -3.60 -9.97
N ALA A 2 -3.28 -3.72 -10.37
CA ALA A 2 -2.89 -4.42 -11.60
C ALA A 2 -3.43 -5.86 -11.70
N ALA A 3 -3.51 -6.59 -10.58
CA ALA A 3 -4.15 -7.90 -10.50
C ALA A 3 -5.61 -7.90 -11.04
N ALA A 4 -6.42 -6.93 -10.62
CA ALA A 4 -7.81 -6.80 -11.08
C ALA A 4 -7.90 -6.50 -12.58
N VAL A 5 -6.96 -5.70 -13.11
CA VAL A 5 -6.88 -5.41 -14.55
C VAL A 5 -6.47 -6.65 -15.35
N ALA A 6 -5.55 -7.47 -14.84
CA ALA A 6 -5.19 -8.73 -15.46
C ALA A 6 -6.41 -9.66 -15.58
N VAL A 7 -7.23 -9.77 -14.51
CA VAL A 7 -8.51 -10.51 -14.56
C VAL A 7 -9.47 -9.90 -15.59
N ALA A 8 -9.61 -8.57 -15.60
CA ALA A 8 -10.51 -7.87 -16.51
C ALA A 8 -10.16 -8.10 -17.98
N ARG A 9 -8.87 -8.04 -18.33
CA ARG A 9 -8.40 -8.31 -19.70
C ARG A 9 -8.52 -9.79 -20.07
N TYR A 10 -8.26 -10.70 -19.12
CA TYR A 10 -8.47 -12.13 -19.35
C TYR A 10 -9.95 -12.47 -19.59
N ARG A 11 -10.86 -11.83 -18.84
CA ARG A 11 -12.32 -11.96 -18.94
C ARG A 11 -12.95 -10.91 -19.87
N ALA A 12 -12.25 -10.51 -20.92
CA ALA A 12 -12.78 -9.55 -21.89
C ALA A 12 -14.18 -9.97 -22.39
N GLY A 13 -15.14 -9.05 -22.31
CA GLY A 13 -16.55 -9.31 -22.65
C GLY A 13 -17.44 -9.79 -21.49
N ALA A 14 -16.87 -10.11 -20.32
CA ALA A 14 -17.65 -10.35 -19.12
C ALA A 14 -18.05 -9.03 -18.42
N ARG A 15 -19.15 -9.04 -17.67
CA ARG A 15 -19.48 -7.95 -16.76
C ARG A 15 -18.55 -8.03 -15.53
N LEU A 16 -17.63 -7.08 -15.42
CA LEU A 16 -16.71 -6.96 -14.29
C LEU A 16 -17.18 -5.88 -13.32
N ILE A 17 -17.07 -6.15 -12.02
CA ILE A 17 -17.37 -5.19 -10.95
C ILE A 17 -16.13 -5.09 -10.07
N PRO A 18 -15.18 -4.19 -10.37
CA PRO A 18 -14.02 -3.98 -9.53
C PRO A 18 -14.44 -3.37 -8.19
N ARG A 19 -13.84 -3.86 -7.11
CA ARG A 19 -13.95 -3.29 -5.76
C ARG A 19 -12.54 -3.22 -5.19
N PHE A 20 -12.14 -2.06 -4.71
CA PHE A 20 -10.88 -1.88 -3.99
C PHE A 20 -11.18 -1.70 -2.50
N ALA A 21 -10.24 -2.15 -1.66
CA ALA A 21 -10.41 -2.09 -0.22
C ALA A 21 -9.04 -1.99 0.46
N SER A 22 -8.98 -1.18 1.51
CA SER A 22 -7.91 -1.25 2.50
C SER A 22 -8.10 -2.43 3.45
N ASN A 23 -7.04 -2.81 4.18
CA ASN A 23 -7.09 -3.86 5.20
C ASN A 23 -8.19 -3.64 6.26
N SER A 24 -8.52 -2.39 6.58
CA SER A 24 -9.60 -2.07 7.53
C SER A 24 -11.01 -2.24 6.97
N ARG A 25 -11.17 -2.30 5.64
CA ARG A 25 -12.48 -2.38 4.97
C ARG A 25 -12.72 -3.70 4.24
N ILE A 26 -11.70 -4.54 4.05
CA ILE A 26 -11.81 -5.76 3.25
C ILE A 26 -12.93 -6.69 3.73
N ASP A 27 -13.06 -6.91 5.04
CA ASP A 27 -14.13 -7.72 5.63
C ASP A 27 -15.52 -7.16 5.28
N GLN A 28 -15.71 -5.84 5.36
CA GLN A 28 -16.95 -5.17 4.97
C GLN A 28 -17.22 -5.31 3.46
N VAL A 29 -16.20 -5.12 2.62
CA VAL A 29 -16.32 -5.19 1.16
C VAL A 29 -16.68 -6.60 0.71
N LEU A 30 -16.02 -7.64 1.23
CA LEU A 30 -16.31 -9.03 0.90
C LEU A 30 -17.73 -9.42 1.33
N ARG A 31 -18.18 -9.00 2.52
CA ARG A 31 -19.55 -9.24 2.99
C ARG A 31 -20.62 -8.43 2.24
N SER A 32 -20.24 -7.35 1.58
CA SER A 32 -21.17 -6.56 0.75
C SER A 32 -21.56 -7.28 -0.56
N ILE A 33 -20.81 -8.32 -0.96
CA ILE A 33 -21.12 -9.12 -2.14
C ILE A 33 -22.37 -9.95 -1.84
N SER A 34 -23.52 -9.46 -2.30
CA SER A 34 -24.82 -10.05 -2.01
C SER A 34 -24.97 -11.40 -2.73
N PRO A 35 -25.25 -12.49 -2.00
CA PRO A 35 -25.52 -13.78 -2.63
C PRO A 35 -26.72 -13.72 -3.57
N GLU A 36 -27.77 -12.97 -3.20
CA GLU A 36 -29.00 -12.75 -4.00
C GLU A 36 -28.69 -12.22 -5.40
N HIS A 37 -27.70 -11.32 -5.49
CA HIS A 37 -27.32 -10.63 -6.72
C HIS A 37 -26.10 -11.25 -7.41
N THR A 38 -25.63 -12.40 -6.93
CA THR A 38 -24.46 -13.11 -7.47
C THR A 38 -24.91 -14.50 -7.97
N PRO A 39 -25.26 -14.62 -9.27
CA PRO A 39 -25.75 -15.88 -9.83
C PRO A 39 -24.72 -17.01 -9.73
N ALA A 40 -25.20 -18.25 -9.72
CA ALA A 40 -24.36 -19.43 -9.87
C ALA A 40 -23.48 -19.33 -11.13
N GLY A 41 -22.21 -19.73 -11.02
CA GLY A 41 -21.23 -19.61 -12.09
C GLY A 41 -20.50 -18.26 -12.14
N SER A 42 -20.93 -17.26 -11.37
CA SER A 42 -20.16 -16.01 -11.18
C SER A 42 -18.81 -16.30 -10.52
N GLU A 43 -17.84 -15.42 -10.73
CA GLU A 43 -16.50 -15.52 -10.14
C GLU A 43 -16.24 -14.34 -9.20
N VAL A 44 -15.74 -14.63 -8.01
CA VAL A 44 -15.21 -13.64 -7.08
C VAL A 44 -13.70 -13.83 -6.99
N TRP A 45 -12.96 -12.80 -7.39
CA TRP A 45 -11.50 -12.77 -7.36
C TRP A 45 -11.05 -11.85 -6.24
N ILE A 46 -10.38 -12.44 -5.24
CA ILE A 46 -9.78 -11.71 -4.13
C ILE A 46 -8.28 -11.69 -4.39
N THR A 47 -7.71 -10.51 -4.59
CA THR A 47 -6.31 -10.37 -5.01
C THR A 47 -5.56 -9.42 -4.11
N ASP A 48 -4.35 -9.80 -3.73
CA ASP A 48 -3.39 -8.95 -3.03
C ASP A 48 -3.83 -8.50 -1.63
N ILE A 49 -4.79 -9.23 -1.03
CA ILE A 49 -5.35 -8.91 0.27
C ILE A 49 -5.97 -10.14 0.95
N SER A 50 -5.97 -10.12 2.28
CA SER A 50 -6.61 -11.11 3.15
C SER A 50 -7.53 -10.42 4.15
N TRP A 51 -8.51 -11.16 4.70
CA TRP A 51 -9.54 -10.66 5.63
C TRP A 51 -9.39 -11.29 7.00
N THR A 52 -9.87 -10.65 8.05
CA THR A 52 -9.60 -11.08 9.44
C THR A 52 -10.77 -11.78 10.14
N GLU A 53 -12.01 -11.52 9.73
CA GLU A 53 -13.17 -11.93 10.51
C GLU A 53 -13.75 -13.27 10.06
N GLU A 54 -14.16 -14.10 11.03
CA GLU A 54 -14.79 -15.40 10.78
C GLU A 54 -16.16 -15.27 10.07
N ALA A 55 -16.86 -14.16 10.30
CA ALA A 55 -18.08 -13.84 9.56
C ALA A 55 -17.83 -13.74 8.05
N THR A 56 -16.63 -13.31 7.63
CA THR A 56 -16.25 -13.25 6.22
C THR A 56 -15.99 -14.65 5.65
N ASN A 57 -15.35 -15.56 6.39
CA ASN A 57 -15.23 -16.98 5.99
C ASN A 57 -16.61 -17.60 5.77
N THR A 58 -17.53 -17.36 6.72
CA THR A 58 -18.91 -17.85 6.64
C THR A 58 -19.65 -17.30 5.41
N HIS A 59 -19.52 -15.99 5.15
CA HIS A 59 -20.14 -15.36 3.99
C HIS A 59 -19.61 -15.90 2.65
N LEU A 60 -18.29 -16.07 2.53
CA LEU A 60 -17.68 -16.64 1.34
C LEU A 60 -18.14 -18.09 1.11
N ARG A 61 -18.28 -18.89 2.17
CA ARG A 61 -18.86 -20.24 2.07
C ARG A 61 -20.30 -20.20 1.53
N GLN A 62 -21.14 -19.27 1.99
CA GLN A 62 -22.51 -19.11 1.49
C GLN A 62 -22.55 -18.76 -0.01
N LEU A 63 -21.62 -17.95 -0.50
CA LEU A 63 -21.48 -17.68 -1.94
C LEU A 63 -21.13 -18.96 -2.70
N ALA A 64 -20.15 -19.72 -2.20
CA ALA A 64 -19.71 -20.95 -2.84
C ALA A 64 -20.79 -22.05 -2.84
N ASP A 65 -21.55 -22.20 -1.75
CA ASP A 65 -22.68 -23.14 -1.65
C ASP A 65 -23.77 -22.84 -2.68
N ARG A 66 -23.84 -21.60 -3.17
CA ARG A 66 -24.73 -21.17 -4.26
C ARG A 66 -24.11 -21.31 -5.65
N GLY A 67 -22.93 -21.90 -5.76
CA GLY A 67 -22.22 -22.13 -7.02
C GLY A 67 -21.39 -20.94 -7.51
N VAL A 68 -21.09 -19.96 -6.66
CA VAL A 68 -20.11 -18.89 -6.97
C VAL A 68 -18.69 -19.46 -6.87
N LYS A 69 -17.85 -19.19 -7.85
CA LYS A 69 -16.44 -19.62 -7.85
C LYS A 69 -15.58 -18.60 -7.13
N LEU A 70 -14.83 -19.05 -6.13
CA LEU A 70 -13.96 -18.19 -5.34
C LEU A 70 -12.51 -18.40 -5.74
N TYR A 71 -11.81 -17.31 -6.03
CA TYR A 71 -10.39 -17.30 -6.38
C TYR A 71 -9.64 -16.39 -5.43
N TRP A 72 -8.51 -16.86 -4.88
CA TRP A 72 -7.71 -16.05 -3.96
C TRP A 72 -6.22 -16.08 -4.28
N PHE A 73 -5.62 -14.91 -4.45
CA PHE A 73 -4.22 -14.75 -4.78
C PHE A 73 -3.62 -13.70 -3.86
N ASP A 74 -2.62 -14.07 -3.07
CA ASP A 74 -2.00 -13.15 -2.12
C ASP A 74 -0.53 -13.51 -1.90
N HIS A 75 0.29 -12.49 -1.74
CA HIS A 75 1.74 -12.62 -1.54
C HIS A 75 2.19 -12.20 -0.13
N HIS A 76 1.29 -11.65 0.69
CA HIS A 76 1.63 -11.17 2.01
C HIS A 76 1.89 -12.33 2.99
N ARG A 77 3.00 -12.27 3.74
CA ARG A 77 3.35 -13.28 4.76
C ARG A 77 2.22 -13.52 5.78
N THR A 78 1.50 -12.47 6.16
CA THR A 78 0.36 -12.56 7.08
C THR A 78 -0.78 -13.39 6.49
N ALA A 79 -1.05 -13.28 5.19
CA ALA A 79 -2.03 -14.11 4.49
C ALA A 79 -1.61 -15.58 4.49
N LEU A 80 -0.35 -15.87 4.14
CA LEU A 80 0.21 -17.23 4.15
C LEU A 80 0.11 -17.87 5.55
N ALA A 81 0.52 -17.14 6.59
CA ALA A 81 0.48 -17.63 7.97
C ALA A 81 -0.96 -17.95 8.43
N ARG A 82 -1.93 -17.10 8.06
CA ARG A 82 -3.33 -17.26 8.47
C ARG A 82 -4.05 -18.33 7.69
N HIS A 83 -3.68 -18.55 6.42
CA HIS A 83 -4.13 -19.72 5.68
C HIS A 83 -3.55 -21.00 6.30
N ALA A 84 -2.24 -21.03 6.57
CA ALA A 84 -1.57 -22.19 7.17
C ALA A 84 -2.12 -22.54 8.57
N SER A 85 -2.58 -21.56 9.34
CA SER A 85 -3.20 -21.77 10.65
C SER A 85 -4.67 -22.20 10.58
N GLY A 86 -5.28 -22.25 9.39
CA GLY A 86 -6.71 -22.52 9.20
C GLY A 86 -7.64 -21.34 9.55
N ALA A 87 -7.09 -20.14 9.81
CA ALA A 87 -7.90 -18.95 10.08
C ALA A 87 -8.61 -18.43 8.82
N ILE A 88 -8.12 -18.79 7.63
CA ILE A 88 -8.80 -18.58 6.35
C ILE A 88 -9.13 -19.95 5.79
N HIS A 89 -10.41 -20.23 5.61
CA HIS A 89 -10.88 -21.58 5.23
C HIS A 89 -12.12 -21.54 4.30
N ALA A 90 -12.24 -20.46 3.53
CA ALA A 90 -13.26 -20.38 2.49
C ALA A 90 -13.02 -21.46 1.40
N PRO A 91 -14.09 -22.02 0.81
CA PRO A 91 -13.99 -23.07 -0.21
C PRO A 91 -13.57 -22.50 -1.57
N PHE A 92 -12.27 -22.24 -1.76
CA PHE A 92 -11.74 -21.72 -3.01
C PHE A 92 -11.88 -22.72 -4.16
N THR A 93 -12.29 -22.22 -5.32
CA THR A 93 -12.17 -22.93 -6.60
C THR A 93 -10.71 -23.10 -6.99
N ASP A 94 -9.91 -22.06 -6.76
CA ASP A 94 -8.46 -22.11 -6.91
C ASP A 94 -7.81 -20.99 -6.08
N TYR A 95 -6.55 -21.17 -5.70
CA TYR A 95 -5.79 -20.15 -4.98
C TYR A 95 -4.28 -20.33 -5.15
N GLU A 96 -3.54 -19.24 -5.05
CA GLU A 96 -2.07 -19.28 -5.01
C GLU A 96 -1.54 -18.27 -3.98
N LEU A 97 -0.73 -18.76 -3.04
CA LEU A 97 -0.12 -17.95 -2.00
C LEU A 97 1.40 -18.08 -2.06
N SER A 98 2.11 -16.97 -2.26
CA SER A 98 3.56 -17.00 -2.41
C SER A 98 4.20 -15.64 -2.20
N GLU A 99 5.25 -15.57 -1.39
CA GLU A 99 6.07 -14.35 -1.21
C GLU A 99 7.06 -14.11 -2.38
N ALA A 100 7.10 -15.00 -3.39
CA ALA A 100 8.13 -14.98 -4.42
C ALA A 100 7.92 -13.87 -5.47
N VAL A 101 6.67 -13.46 -5.70
CA VAL A 101 6.27 -12.44 -6.68
C VAL A 101 5.10 -11.62 -6.12
N SER A 102 4.76 -10.48 -6.72
CA SER A 102 3.61 -9.65 -6.30
C SER A 102 2.27 -10.34 -6.54
N GLY A 103 1.21 -9.88 -5.87
CA GLY A 103 -0.15 -10.37 -6.10
C GLY A 103 -0.61 -10.20 -7.56
N ALA A 104 -0.18 -9.14 -8.24
CA ALA A 104 -0.46 -8.93 -9.66
C ALA A 104 0.19 -9.99 -10.56
N ARG A 105 1.43 -10.37 -10.25
CA ARG A 105 2.17 -11.38 -11.01
C ARG A 105 1.64 -12.79 -10.76
N LEU A 106 1.27 -13.13 -9.52
CA LEU A 106 0.60 -14.40 -9.21
C LEU A 106 -0.64 -14.60 -10.09
N VAL A 107 -1.52 -13.59 -10.11
CA VAL A 107 -2.75 -13.62 -10.91
C VAL A 107 -2.45 -13.73 -12.40
N TYR A 108 -1.51 -12.94 -12.92
CA TYR A 108 -1.16 -12.98 -14.34
C TYR A 108 -0.60 -14.34 -14.75
N GLU A 109 0.38 -14.89 -14.03
CA GLU A 109 0.99 -16.18 -14.35
C GLU A 109 -0.03 -17.32 -14.25
N TYR A 110 -0.94 -17.27 -13.27
CA TYR A 110 -2.05 -18.20 -13.16
C TYR A 110 -2.97 -18.17 -14.40
N LEU A 111 -3.39 -16.97 -14.80
CA LEU A 111 -4.27 -16.77 -15.95
C LEU A 111 -3.57 -17.13 -17.27
N GLU A 112 -2.27 -16.88 -17.38
CA GLU A 112 -1.46 -17.30 -18.53
C GLU A 112 -1.41 -18.83 -18.66
N ARG A 113 -1.18 -19.55 -17.56
CA ARG A 113 -1.24 -21.03 -17.55
C ARG A 113 -2.61 -21.55 -17.96
N ARG A 114 -3.70 -20.89 -17.52
CA ARG A 114 -5.07 -21.24 -17.94
C ARG A 114 -5.33 -20.95 -19.41
N LEU A 115 -4.81 -19.83 -19.92
CA LEU A 115 -4.90 -19.49 -21.34
C LEU A 115 -4.10 -20.45 -22.21
N ALA A 116 -2.95 -20.94 -21.74
CA ALA A 116 -2.16 -21.93 -22.47
C ALA A 116 -2.84 -23.32 -22.48
N ALA A 117 -3.67 -23.60 -21.47
CA ALA A 117 -4.46 -24.83 -21.38
C ALA A 117 -5.81 -24.75 -22.14
N SER A 118 -6.25 -23.55 -22.55
CA SER A 118 -7.38 -23.38 -23.46
C SER A 118 -6.84 -23.10 -24.87
N ASP A 119 -7.45 -23.63 -25.93
CA ASP A 119 -7.05 -23.30 -27.31
C ASP A 119 -7.47 -21.86 -27.72
N GLN A 120 -7.51 -20.93 -26.76
CA GLN A 120 -7.97 -19.56 -26.93
C GLN A 120 -6.79 -18.60 -26.98
N ALA A 121 -6.80 -17.70 -27.97
CA ALA A 121 -5.92 -16.54 -27.98
C ALA A 121 -6.56 -15.40 -27.19
N ASN A 122 -5.75 -14.69 -26.39
CA ASN A 122 -6.14 -13.44 -25.75
C ASN A 122 -4.96 -12.46 -25.75
N GLU A 123 -4.79 -11.78 -26.89
CA GLU A 123 -3.70 -10.81 -27.10
C GLU A 123 -3.82 -9.60 -26.18
N ALA A 124 -5.04 -9.12 -25.92
CA ALA A 124 -5.29 -7.99 -25.03
C ALA A 124 -4.79 -8.27 -23.59
N PHE A 125 -5.03 -9.49 -23.08
CA PHE A 125 -4.47 -9.96 -21.82
C PHE A 125 -2.94 -10.03 -21.87
N ARG A 126 -2.36 -10.67 -22.90
CA ARG A 126 -0.90 -10.82 -23.01
C ARG A 126 -0.15 -9.49 -23.18
N ALA A 127 -0.77 -8.51 -23.84
CA ALA A 127 -0.24 -7.16 -23.97
C ALA A 127 -0.08 -6.43 -22.62
N PHE A 128 -0.71 -6.93 -21.54
CA PHE A 128 -0.59 -6.36 -20.20
C PHE A 128 0.66 -6.82 -19.43
N ALA A 129 1.43 -7.78 -19.96
CA ALA A 129 2.62 -8.32 -19.30
C ALA A 129 3.64 -7.26 -18.84
N PRO A 130 3.96 -6.20 -19.63
CA PRO A 130 4.91 -5.17 -19.20
C PRO A 130 4.46 -4.40 -17.96
N VAL A 131 3.16 -4.12 -17.85
CA VAL A 131 2.57 -3.45 -16.67
C VAL A 131 2.64 -4.35 -15.44
N VAL A 132 2.37 -5.65 -15.61
CA VAL A 132 2.52 -6.63 -14.52
C VAL A 132 3.96 -6.73 -14.05
N ALA A 133 4.93 -6.69 -14.98
CA ALA A 133 6.35 -6.70 -14.64
C ALA A 133 6.76 -5.45 -13.83
N GLN A 134 6.30 -4.26 -14.24
CA GLN A 134 6.53 -3.03 -13.48
C GLN A 134 5.85 -3.05 -12.10
N ALA A 135 4.63 -3.59 -12.00
CA ALA A 135 3.94 -3.75 -10.74
C ALA A 135 4.70 -4.70 -9.79
N ASP A 136 5.18 -5.84 -10.28
CA ASP A 136 6.01 -6.79 -9.53
C ASP A 136 7.33 -6.18 -9.05
N ASP A 137 8.03 -5.46 -9.93
CA ASP A 137 9.30 -4.80 -9.62
C ASP A 137 9.17 -3.73 -8.52
N ASN A 138 8.11 -2.92 -8.58
CA ASN A 138 7.85 -1.88 -7.59
C ASN A 138 7.35 -2.45 -6.26
N ASP A 139 6.35 -3.34 -6.30
CA ASP A 139 5.72 -3.91 -5.11
C ASP A 139 6.72 -4.68 -4.24
N ARG A 140 7.71 -5.32 -4.87
CA ARG A 140 8.80 -6.04 -4.20
C ARG A 140 10.02 -5.18 -3.87
N TRP A 141 9.95 -3.87 -4.10
CA TRP A 141 11.04 -2.91 -3.84
C TRP A 141 12.35 -3.24 -4.59
N ILE A 142 12.26 -3.87 -5.76
CA ILE A 142 13.42 -4.26 -6.57
C ILE A 142 13.93 -3.04 -7.34
N HIS A 143 13.01 -2.28 -7.94
CA HIS A 143 13.29 -1.06 -8.71
C HIS A 143 14.33 -1.25 -9.83
N ALA A 144 14.36 -2.42 -10.47
CA ALA A 144 15.26 -2.72 -11.59
C ALA A 144 14.67 -2.33 -12.95
N ILE A 145 13.34 -2.20 -13.05
CA ILE A 145 12.66 -1.85 -14.31
C ILE A 145 12.48 -0.33 -14.38
N PRO A 146 13.05 0.36 -15.39
CA PRO A 146 12.80 1.78 -15.59
C PRO A 146 11.31 2.07 -15.71
N GLY A 147 10.84 3.06 -14.96
CA GLY A 147 9.43 3.47 -14.95
C GLY A 147 8.53 2.74 -13.96
N SER A 148 8.96 1.64 -13.32
CA SER A 148 8.12 0.90 -12.35
C SER A 148 7.63 1.77 -11.20
N ARG A 149 8.55 2.55 -10.60
CA ARG A 149 8.24 3.52 -9.56
C ARG A 149 7.35 4.66 -10.05
N GLU A 150 7.60 5.14 -11.27
CA GLU A 150 6.82 6.22 -11.89
C GLU A 150 5.36 5.78 -12.09
N LEU A 151 5.15 4.57 -12.61
CA LEU A 151 3.83 4.00 -12.79
C LEU A 151 3.11 3.81 -11.46
N ALA A 152 3.82 3.30 -10.44
CA ALA A 152 3.26 3.14 -9.11
C ALA A 152 2.76 4.47 -8.52
N LEU A 153 3.59 5.52 -8.58
CA LEU A 153 3.22 6.87 -8.12
C LEU A 153 2.02 7.41 -8.90
N THR A 154 2.01 7.24 -10.22
CA THR A 154 0.93 7.68 -11.10
C THR A 154 -0.40 7.01 -10.73
N VAL A 155 -0.38 5.69 -10.57
CA VAL A 155 -1.55 4.90 -10.17
C VAL A 155 -2.03 5.28 -8.78
N SER A 156 -1.13 5.47 -7.81
CA SER A 156 -1.51 5.92 -6.46
C SER A 156 -2.15 7.30 -6.46
N THR A 157 -1.64 8.25 -7.24
CA THR A 157 -2.24 9.59 -7.34
C THR A 157 -3.61 9.56 -8.01
N LEU A 158 -3.78 8.77 -9.07
CA LEU A 158 -5.08 8.61 -9.72
C LEU A 158 -6.11 7.91 -8.82
N ALA A 159 -5.68 6.92 -8.03
CA ALA A 159 -6.56 6.22 -7.10
C ALA A 159 -7.06 7.17 -6.00
N GLY A 160 -6.18 8.06 -5.52
CA GLY A 160 -6.50 8.97 -4.42
C GLY A 160 -6.75 8.20 -3.12
N THR A 161 -7.62 8.74 -2.27
CA THR A 161 -7.93 8.17 -0.93
C THR A 161 -9.33 7.55 -0.85
N ASP A 162 -10.10 7.60 -1.94
CA ASP A 162 -11.44 7.03 -2.00
C ASP A 162 -11.38 5.63 -2.61
N ASP A 163 -11.70 4.59 -1.83
CA ASP A 163 -11.66 3.21 -2.31
C ASP A 163 -12.68 2.93 -3.42
N ASP A 164 -13.71 3.78 -3.58
CA ASP A 164 -14.71 3.66 -4.65
C ASP A 164 -14.25 4.35 -5.96
N ASN A 165 -13.12 5.06 -5.95
CA ASN A 165 -12.54 5.68 -7.14
C ASN A 165 -11.95 4.62 -8.10
N LEU A 166 -12.40 4.65 -9.36
CA LEU A 166 -11.97 3.72 -10.40
C LEU A 166 -11.06 4.35 -11.46
N ASP A 167 -10.65 5.61 -11.32
CA ASP A 167 -9.86 6.33 -12.33
C ASP A 167 -8.55 5.62 -12.65
N ALA A 168 -7.82 5.19 -11.62
CA ALA A 168 -6.58 4.42 -11.79
C ALA A 168 -6.82 3.04 -12.41
N TYR A 169 -7.94 2.39 -12.08
CA TYR A 169 -8.31 1.11 -12.67
C TYR A 169 -8.60 1.26 -14.17
N HIS A 170 -9.37 2.29 -14.55
CA HIS A 170 -9.68 2.57 -15.95
C HIS A 170 -8.43 2.97 -16.72
N ALA A 171 -7.57 3.82 -16.16
CA ALA A 171 -6.30 4.20 -16.76
C ALA A 171 -5.41 2.98 -17.05
N LEU A 172 -5.29 2.04 -16.11
CA LEU A 172 -4.55 0.79 -16.32
C LEU A 172 -5.28 -0.18 -17.25
N LEU A 173 -6.61 -0.18 -17.29
CA LEU A 173 -7.37 -1.03 -18.20
C LEU A 173 -7.13 -0.62 -19.66
N ASP A 174 -6.97 0.67 -19.93
CA ASP A 174 -6.77 1.23 -21.27
C ASP A 174 -5.30 1.35 -21.69
N ILE A 175 -4.35 1.08 -20.78
CA ILE A 175 -2.92 1.28 -21.04
C ILE A 175 -2.39 0.31 -22.12
N ASP A 176 -1.57 0.79 -23.05
CA ASP A 176 -0.95 -0.09 -24.04
C ASP A 176 0.27 -0.85 -23.49
N ALA A 177 0.83 -1.76 -24.30
CA ALA A 177 2.00 -2.56 -23.93
C ALA A 177 3.28 -1.71 -23.79
N ASP A 178 3.32 -0.54 -24.45
CA ASP A 178 4.42 0.42 -24.37
C ASP A 178 4.30 1.34 -23.14
N ILE A 179 3.22 1.19 -22.34
CA ILE A 179 2.95 1.95 -21.12
C ILE A 179 2.82 3.45 -21.45
N THR A 180 2.12 3.77 -22.54
CA THR A 180 1.89 5.16 -22.95
C THR A 180 0.93 5.88 -22.00
N TYR A 181 1.39 6.97 -21.40
CA TYR A 181 0.56 7.75 -20.49
C TYR A 181 -0.46 8.61 -21.20
N SER A 182 -1.72 8.45 -20.80
CA SER A 182 -2.79 9.40 -21.13
C SER A 182 -2.51 10.78 -20.52
N PRO A 183 -3.20 11.85 -20.97
CA PRO A 183 -3.08 13.17 -20.36
C PRO A 183 -3.35 13.17 -18.84
N ALA A 184 -4.33 12.36 -18.38
CA ALA A 184 -4.64 12.23 -16.97
C ALA A 184 -3.52 11.54 -16.17
N MET A 185 -2.93 10.47 -16.72
CA MET A 185 -1.78 9.80 -16.11
C MET A 185 -0.56 10.74 -16.01
N ARG A 186 -0.29 11.51 -17.07
CA ARG A 186 0.80 12.49 -17.07
C ARG A 186 0.58 13.57 -16.01
N ALA A 187 -0.64 14.11 -15.92
CA ALA A 187 -0.98 15.11 -14.91
C ALA A 187 -0.84 14.55 -13.48
N ALA A 188 -1.27 13.31 -13.24
CA ALA A 188 -1.11 12.63 -11.96
C ALA A 188 0.36 12.40 -11.59
N TYR A 189 1.21 12.03 -12.56
CA TYR A 189 2.64 11.91 -12.31
C TYR A 189 3.30 13.26 -11.99
N GLU A 190 2.97 14.31 -12.75
CA GLU A 190 3.47 15.65 -12.48
C GLU A 190 3.02 16.16 -11.09
N GLN A 191 1.79 15.82 -10.69
CA GLN A 191 1.28 16.12 -9.36
C GLN A 191 2.09 15.38 -8.27
N SER A 192 2.25 14.06 -8.38
CA SER A 192 3.04 13.30 -7.39
C SER A 192 4.47 13.83 -7.28
N THR A 193 5.10 14.19 -8.41
CA THR A 193 6.45 14.78 -8.41
C THR A 193 6.51 16.10 -7.63
N ARG A 194 5.50 16.97 -7.78
CA ARG A 194 5.42 18.22 -6.99
C ARG A 194 5.20 17.94 -5.50
N GLU A 195 4.24 17.06 -5.17
CA GLU A 195 3.94 16.70 -3.79
C GLU A 195 5.14 16.05 -3.08
N ILE A 196 5.87 15.17 -3.78
CA ILE A 196 7.11 14.57 -3.29
C ILE A 196 8.12 15.67 -2.95
N LYS A 197 8.35 16.62 -3.85
CA LYS A 197 9.28 17.73 -3.60
C LYS A 197 8.91 18.54 -2.36
N ASP A 198 7.64 18.86 -2.19
CA ASP A 198 7.14 19.61 -1.03
C ASP A 198 7.26 18.81 0.26
N SER A 199 6.99 17.50 0.19
CA SER A 199 7.16 16.57 1.30
C SER A 199 8.62 16.42 1.72
N PHE A 200 9.56 16.35 0.76
CA PHE A 200 11.01 16.38 1.04
C PHE A 200 11.43 17.68 1.74
N ALA A 201 10.93 18.83 1.28
CA ALA A 201 11.20 20.10 1.93
C ALA A 201 10.67 20.13 3.37
N LEU A 202 9.55 19.44 3.66
CA LEU A 202 9.00 19.28 5.00
C LEU A 202 9.86 18.36 5.88
N ALA A 203 10.28 17.24 5.33
CA ALA A 203 11.15 16.32 6.05
C ALA A 203 12.48 16.99 6.39
N GLN A 204 13.06 17.75 5.45
CA GLN A 204 14.33 18.43 5.67
C GLN A 204 14.24 19.51 6.76
N ARG A 205 13.19 20.35 6.79
CA ARG A 205 13.03 21.41 7.80
C ARG A 205 12.70 20.89 9.20
N SER A 206 12.07 19.72 9.29
CA SER A 206 11.63 19.12 10.56
C SER A 206 12.60 18.05 11.09
N ARG A 207 13.71 17.82 10.39
CA ARG A 207 14.64 16.72 10.67
C ARG A 207 15.30 16.88 12.03
N VAL A 208 15.16 15.87 12.88
CA VAL A 208 15.85 15.74 14.17
C VAL A 208 16.70 14.48 14.15
N ARG A 209 17.96 14.59 14.59
CA ARG A 209 18.88 13.45 14.72
C ARG A 209 19.21 13.16 16.18
N ARG A 210 19.26 11.87 16.52
CA ARG A 210 19.70 11.33 17.81
C ARG A 210 20.66 10.16 17.60
N ALA A 211 21.53 9.91 18.57
CA ALA A 211 22.31 8.68 18.62
C ALA A 211 21.42 7.52 19.07
N GLY A 212 21.54 6.38 18.41
CA GLY A 212 20.89 5.13 18.77
C GLY A 212 21.73 4.35 19.80
N PRO A 213 21.10 3.40 20.52
CA PRO A 213 21.73 2.67 21.62
C PRO A 213 22.84 1.70 21.19
N ASP A 214 22.86 1.30 19.91
CA ASP A 214 23.81 0.36 19.29
C ASP A 214 24.85 1.06 18.39
N GLY A 215 24.98 2.39 18.51
CA GLY A 215 25.81 3.19 17.62
C GLY A 215 25.15 3.52 16.27
N SER A 216 23.88 3.12 16.06
CA SER A 216 23.09 3.63 14.94
C SER A 216 22.74 5.11 15.11
N SER A 217 22.24 5.74 14.05
CA SER A 217 21.59 7.05 14.13
C SER A 217 20.09 6.90 14.01
N LEU A 218 19.35 7.65 14.83
CA LEU A 218 17.91 7.81 14.67
C LEU A 218 17.63 9.18 14.05
N VAL A 219 16.92 9.20 12.93
CA VAL A 219 16.49 10.42 12.26
C VAL A 219 14.97 10.46 12.25
N CYS A 220 14.38 11.43 12.95
CA CYS A 220 12.95 11.67 12.92
C CYS A 220 12.64 12.87 12.03
N ALA A 221 11.58 12.80 11.24
CA ALA A 221 11.11 13.94 10.45
C ALA A 221 9.59 13.85 10.23
N VAL A 222 8.98 14.98 9.89
CA VAL A 222 7.59 15.07 9.43
C VAL A 222 7.60 15.09 7.90
N CYS A 223 6.66 14.40 7.27
CA CYS A 223 6.42 14.45 5.83
C CYS A 223 4.93 14.63 5.54
N ASP A 224 4.60 14.96 4.28
CA ASP A 224 3.22 15.14 3.81
C ASP A 224 2.93 14.17 2.67
N GLY A 225 2.74 12.90 3.03
CA GLY A 225 2.79 11.78 2.08
C GLY A 225 4.22 11.40 1.67
N TYR A 226 4.31 10.32 0.90
CA TYR A 226 5.55 9.83 0.29
C TYR A 226 6.74 9.58 1.25
N PRO A 227 6.53 9.03 2.47
CA PRO A 227 7.64 8.75 3.38
C PRO A 227 8.64 7.73 2.79
N SER A 228 8.17 6.83 1.94
CA SER A 228 9.00 5.86 1.21
C SER A 228 10.04 6.54 0.33
N GLU A 229 9.63 7.58 -0.41
CA GLU A 229 10.50 8.35 -1.29
C GLU A 229 11.62 9.02 -0.50
N ILE A 230 11.26 9.61 0.64
CA ILE A 230 12.18 10.27 1.55
C ILE A 230 13.15 9.26 2.16
N GLY A 231 12.63 8.16 2.69
CA GLY A 231 13.43 7.10 3.31
C GLY A 231 14.41 6.45 2.35
N ASP A 232 14.01 6.17 1.12
CA ASP A 232 14.89 5.58 0.10
C ASP A 232 16.00 6.56 -0.31
N SER A 233 15.64 7.83 -0.52
CA SER A 233 16.61 8.88 -0.89
C SER A 233 17.63 9.14 0.21
N TRP A 234 17.15 9.32 1.46
CA TRP A 234 18.02 9.55 2.60
C TRP A 234 18.83 8.30 2.98
N GLY A 235 18.23 7.11 2.86
CA GLY A 235 18.87 5.83 3.19
C GLY A 235 20.10 5.54 2.33
N LYS A 236 20.07 5.91 1.04
CA LYS A 236 21.23 5.77 0.13
C LYS A 236 22.45 6.58 0.54
N GLN A 237 22.25 7.64 1.32
CA GLN A 237 23.31 8.58 1.73
C GLN A 237 23.68 8.44 3.21
N ALA A 238 22.98 7.56 3.95
CA ALA A 238 23.15 7.40 5.37
C ALA A 238 23.88 6.10 5.69
N THR A 239 24.53 6.09 6.85
CA THR A 239 25.26 4.94 7.39
C THR A 239 24.62 4.56 8.72
N ASN A 240 24.34 3.27 8.89
CA ASN A 240 23.73 2.67 10.07
C ASN A 240 22.63 3.55 10.70
N THR A 241 21.62 3.93 9.90
CA THR A 241 20.60 4.91 10.29
C THR A 241 19.19 4.33 10.18
N VAL A 242 18.38 4.58 11.21
CA VAL A 242 16.92 4.37 11.21
C VAL A 242 16.23 5.73 11.01
N PHE A 243 15.26 5.76 10.11
CA PHE A 243 14.41 6.90 9.83
C PHE A 243 13.00 6.64 10.35
N VAL A 244 12.46 7.61 11.09
CA VAL A 244 11.10 7.63 11.62
C VAL A 244 10.39 8.82 11.01
N LEU A 245 9.54 8.56 10.03
CA LEU A 245 8.89 9.58 9.22
C LEU A 245 7.41 9.66 9.60
N TYR A 246 7.02 10.72 10.30
CA TYR A 246 5.60 10.97 10.60
C TYR A 246 4.92 11.57 9.38
N ASP A 247 4.02 10.81 8.77
CA ASP A 247 3.23 11.24 7.64
C ASP A 247 1.97 11.96 8.12
N ARG A 248 1.99 13.29 8.05
CA ARG A 248 0.85 14.12 8.46
C ARG A 248 -0.37 13.92 7.58
N LYS A 249 -0.20 13.50 6.32
CA LYS A 249 -1.30 13.33 5.35
C LYS A 249 -2.19 12.15 5.74
N HIS A 250 -1.56 11.06 6.22
CA HIS A 250 -2.25 9.82 6.57
C HIS A 250 -2.27 9.51 8.07
N GLY A 251 -1.60 10.33 8.89
CA GLY A 251 -1.55 10.21 10.35
C GLY A 251 -0.72 9.03 10.88
N GLY A 252 0.13 8.43 10.05
CA GLY A 252 0.94 7.25 10.41
C GLY A 252 2.44 7.55 10.51
N VAL A 253 3.20 6.59 11.02
CA VAL A 253 4.66 6.63 11.06
C VAL A 253 5.20 5.56 10.11
N SER A 254 6.07 5.98 9.18
CA SER A 254 6.84 5.07 8.35
C SER A 254 8.25 4.93 8.90
N LEU A 255 8.68 3.68 9.05
CA LEU A 255 10.01 3.29 9.48
C LEU A 255 10.82 2.83 8.28
N ARG A 256 12.00 3.41 8.10
CA ARG A 256 12.95 3.07 7.03
C ARG A 256 14.35 2.94 7.62
N ARG A 257 15.25 2.20 6.98
CA ARG A 257 16.65 2.13 7.41
C ARG A 257 17.60 2.21 6.24
N SER A 258 18.83 2.67 6.50
CA SER A 258 19.91 2.58 5.51
C SER A 258 20.25 1.10 5.21
N PRO A 259 20.78 0.78 4.02
CA PRO A 259 21.03 -0.60 3.61
C PRO A 259 21.93 -1.39 4.58
N ASP A 260 22.91 -0.72 5.18
CA ASP A 260 23.89 -1.28 6.10
C ASP A 260 23.38 -1.45 7.54
N CYS A 261 22.28 -0.77 7.91
CA CYS A 261 21.69 -0.88 9.24
C CYS A 261 21.02 -2.24 9.44
N GLN A 262 21.29 -2.93 10.56
CA GLN A 262 20.75 -4.27 10.83
C GLN A 262 19.50 -4.29 11.73
N VAL A 263 18.99 -3.11 12.10
CA VAL A 263 17.80 -3.01 12.95
C VAL A 263 16.59 -3.59 12.21
N ASP A 264 15.90 -4.53 12.85
CA ASP A 264 14.65 -5.10 12.34
C ASP A 264 13.48 -4.17 12.66
N LEU A 265 13.07 -3.38 11.66
CA LEU A 265 12.01 -2.38 11.82
C LEU A 265 10.63 -2.99 12.02
N SER A 266 10.41 -4.25 11.61
CA SER A 266 9.13 -4.92 11.80
C SER A 266 8.85 -5.16 13.28
N LYS A 267 9.90 -5.51 14.05
CA LYS A 267 9.81 -5.66 15.51
C LYS A 267 9.58 -4.32 16.20
N LEU A 268 10.24 -3.25 15.75
CA LEU A 268 10.00 -1.92 16.28
C LEU A 268 8.56 -1.46 16.01
N ALA A 269 8.04 -1.70 14.80
CA ALA A 269 6.67 -1.36 14.46
C ALA A 269 5.64 -2.10 15.33
N GLN A 270 5.87 -3.39 15.61
CA GLN A 270 4.98 -4.20 16.47
C GLN A 270 4.82 -3.64 17.89
N MET A 271 5.84 -2.95 18.41
CA MET A 271 5.74 -2.27 19.71
C MET A 271 4.73 -1.12 19.72
N PHE A 272 4.30 -0.66 18.54
CA PHE A 272 3.34 0.43 18.34
C PHE A 272 2.15 -0.04 17.49
N ASP A 273 1.74 -1.30 17.65
CA ASP A 273 0.61 -1.92 16.94
C ASP A 273 0.73 -1.85 15.40
N GLY A 274 1.97 -1.85 14.90
CA GLY A 274 2.32 -1.82 13.49
C GLY A 274 2.93 -3.11 12.97
N GLY A 275 3.48 -3.04 11.76
CA GLY A 275 4.16 -4.17 11.12
C GLY A 275 4.78 -3.79 9.78
N GLY A 276 5.25 -4.81 9.06
CA GLY A 276 5.87 -4.66 7.73
C GLY A 276 7.11 -5.53 7.57
N HIS A 277 8.00 -5.11 6.69
CA HIS A 277 9.26 -5.80 6.41
C HIS A 277 10.39 -5.30 7.32
N PRO A 278 11.43 -6.13 7.58
CA PRO A 278 12.55 -5.74 8.44
C PRO A 278 13.29 -4.46 8.03
N ALA A 279 13.23 -4.04 6.76
CA ALA A 279 13.87 -2.83 6.26
C ALA A 279 12.90 -1.65 6.01
N ALA A 280 11.59 -1.91 6.00
CA ALA A 280 10.55 -0.94 5.76
C ALA A 280 9.26 -1.38 6.45
N SER A 281 8.81 -0.62 7.45
CA SER A 281 7.64 -0.95 8.26
C SER A 281 6.82 0.31 8.55
N GLY A 282 5.65 0.15 9.15
CA GLY A 282 4.82 1.27 9.55
C GLY A 282 3.97 0.96 10.78
N CYS A 283 3.61 2.02 11.51
CA CYS A 283 2.75 1.94 12.69
C CYS A 283 1.90 3.21 12.81
N ARG A 284 0.92 3.17 13.71
CA ARG A 284 0.08 4.33 14.08
C ARG A 284 0.04 4.45 15.60
N PRO A 285 1.06 5.05 16.23
CA PRO A 285 1.10 5.16 17.69
C PRO A 285 -0.08 6.00 18.19
N HIS A 286 -0.94 5.41 19.02
CA HIS A 286 -2.17 6.04 19.51
C HIS A 286 -1.92 7.30 20.36
N GLU A 287 -0.78 7.36 21.04
CA GLU A 287 -0.37 8.50 21.89
C GLU A 287 0.13 9.71 21.09
N LEU A 288 0.45 9.53 19.80
CA LEU A 288 1.14 10.55 19.01
C LEU A 288 0.37 11.88 18.88
N PRO A 289 -0.95 11.89 18.63
CA PRO A 289 -1.72 13.14 18.61
C PRO A 289 -1.64 13.90 19.93
N GLU A 290 -1.70 13.19 21.06
CA GLU A 290 -1.63 13.78 22.39
C GLU A 290 -0.23 14.35 22.68
N LEU A 291 0.83 13.64 22.29
CA LEU A 291 2.22 14.09 22.43
C LEU A 291 2.49 15.36 21.60
N ILE A 292 1.94 15.43 20.38
CA ILE A 292 2.02 16.62 19.53
C ILE A 292 1.29 17.78 20.22
N ALA A 293 0.05 17.57 20.68
CA ALA A 293 -0.73 18.59 21.35
C ALA A 293 -0.04 19.13 22.62
N ARG A 294 0.53 18.25 23.45
CA ARG A 294 1.32 18.64 24.63
C ARG A 294 2.54 19.48 24.28
N SER A 295 3.27 19.10 23.22
CA SER A 295 4.45 19.83 22.78
C SER A 295 4.10 21.23 22.27
N VAL A 296 3.02 21.36 21.51
CA VAL A 296 2.50 22.65 21.04
C VAL A 296 2.04 23.51 22.22
N ALA A 297 1.28 22.94 23.16
CA ALA A 297 0.83 23.66 24.35
C ALA A 297 2.01 24.21 25.17
N GLY A 298 3.07 23.41 25.37
CA GLY A 298 4.28 23.86 26.06
C GLY A 298 5.01 25.02 25.36
N LEU A 299 5.09 24.97 24.02
CA LEU A 299 5.70 26.04 23.23
C LEU A 299 4.95 27.37 23.41
N PHE A 300 3.62 27.35 23.28
CA PHE A 300 2.79 28.55 23.41
C PHE A 300 2.66 29.04 24.85
N ALA A 301 2.63 28.14 25.83
CA ALA A 301 2.63 28.53 27.25
C ALA A 301 3.91 29.29 27.61
N SER A 302 5.07 28.86 27.09
CA SER A 302 6.35 29.55 27.30
C SER A 302 6.33 30.94 26.67
N GLY A 303 5.87 31.07 25.42
CA GLY A 303 5.77 32.37 24.77
C GLY A 303 4.75 33.33 25.41
N LEU A 304 3.66 32.81 25.97
CA LEU A 304 2.71 33.62 26.75
C LEU A 304 3.33 34.14 28.04
N GLN A 305 4.13 33.33 28.72
CA GLN A 305 4.85 33.75 29.93
C GLN A 305 5.83 34.88 29.62
N ASP A 306 6.63 34.73 28.55
CA ASP A 306 7.57 35.76 28.11
C ASP A 306 6.87 37.10 27.77
N LEU A 307 5.69 37.03 27.16
CA LEU A 307 4.88 38.22 26.86
C LEU A 307 4.42 38.94 28.13
N PHE A 308 3.91 38.19 29.13
CA PHE A 308 3.46 38.78 30.39
C PHE A 308 4.60 39.34 31.24
N ASP A 309 5.79 38.74 31.17
CA ASP A 309 6.96 39.24 31.88
C ASP A 309 7.53 40.52 31.22
N ALA A 310 7.46 40.64 29.89
CA ALA A 310 7.84 41.86 29.17
C ALA A 310 6.94 43.06 29.51
N ASP A 311 5.62 42.88 29.54
CA ASP A 311 4.65 43.95 29.87
C ASP A 311 4.84 44.49 31.30
N ARG A 312 5.31 43.64 32.22
CA ARG A 312 5.62 44.05 33.60
C ARG A 312 6.87 44.91 33.71
N THR A 313 7.86 44.70 32.86
CA THR A 313 9.11 45.49 32.85
C THR A 313 8.99 46.85 32.18
N GLU A 314 7.97 47.09 31.35
CA GLU A 314 7.68 48.41 30.76
C GLU A 314 6.76 49.29 31.63
N SER A 315 6.23 48.73 32.71
CA SER A 315 5.28 49.40 33.62
C SER A 315 5.91 49.97 34.90
N ASP A 316 7.22 49.77 35.10
CA ASP A 316 8.06 50.30 36.20
C ASP A 316 9.03 51.38 35.69
#